data_AF-A0A4V3EB35-F1
#
_entry.id   AF-A0A4V3EB35-F1
#
_cell.length_a   1.000
_cell.length_b   1.000
_cell.length_c   1.000
_cell.angle_alpha   90.00
_cell.angle_beta   90.00
_cell.angle_gamma   90.00
#
_symmetry.space_group_name_H-M   'P 1'
#
loop_
_entity.id
_entity.type
_entity.pdbx_description
1 polymer ?
#
loop_
_entity_poly.entity_id
_entity_poly.type
_entity_poly.pdbx_seq_one_letter_code
_entity_poly.pdbx_strand_id
1 'polypeptide(L)'
;MTPVPDATDAHWVLTFVCADRPGIVHAVSGAIVAAGGNITESQQFSSEDTGRFFLRLQVESPATAQQLAAHMAPVAGTFDAEWHLDRVGRPARTLVLVSTAGHCLNDLLFRQHSGQLPIEIPLVLGNHATLEGLAGFYGVPFEHRAVTSPETKAAFEERVMAAVEEHDIELVVLARYMQILSPALCERLAGRAINIHHSFLPGFKGANPYKQAHARGVKLIGATAHFVTADLDEGPIIEQNVIRVDHSRSAKELVAIGQDEESRTLTQAVRWFAEHRVLQDGRRTIVFR
;
A
#
# COMPACT_ATOMS: atom_id res chain seq x y z
N MET A 1 -13.73 8.03 45.13
CA MET A 1 -13.15 8.14 43.78
C MET A 1 -12.14 7.02 43.67
N THR A 2 -12.58 5.87 43.16
CA THR A 2 -11.74 4.70 42.93
C THR A 2 -10.77 5.05 41.80
N PRO A 3 -9.46 4.73 41.92
CA PRO A 3 -8.57 4.92 40.79
C PRO A 3 -9.03 3.99 39.67
N VAL A 4 -9.36 4.56 38.52
CA VAL A 4 -9.50 3.78 37.28
C VAL A 4 -8.12 3.19 37.02
N PRO A 5 -7.97 1.85 36.91
CA PRO A 5 -6.68 1.28 36.56
C PRO A 5 -6.31 1.80 35.16
N ASP A 6 -5.06 2.22 34.98
CA ASP A 6 -4.41 2.37 33.67
C ASP A 6 -4.34 0.99 32.98
N ALA A 7 -5.49 0.46 32.55
CA ALA A 7 -5.55 -0.50 31.47
C ALA A 7 -5.56 0.34 30.21
N THR A 8 -4.40 0.52 29.58
CA THR A 8 -4.36 1.10 28.23
C THR A 8 -5.14 0.15 27.33
N ASP A 9 -6.42 0.42 27.09
CA ASP A 9 -7.23 -0.34 26.13
C ASP A 9 -6.47 -0.37 24.80
N ALA A 10 -6.20 -1.57 24.31
CA ALA A 10 -5.48 -1.74 23.07
C ALA A 10 -6.46 -1.53 21.92
N HIS A 11 -6.06 -0.73 20.94
CA HIS A 11 -6.87 -0.41 19.76
C HIS A 11 -6.42 -1.26 18.57
N TRP A 12 -7.32 -2.11 18.09
CA TRP A 12 -7.06 -3.14 17.09
C TRP A 12 -7.79 -2.85 15.79
N VAL A 13 -7.22 -3.28 14.67
CA VAL A 13 -7.88 -3.33 13.36
C VAL A 13 -8.02 -4.78 12.94
N LEU A 14 -9.23 -5.18 12.59
CA LEU A 14 -9.57 -6.51 12.10
C LEU A 14 -10.05 -6.39 10.66
N THR A 15 -9.47 -7.16 9.74
CA THR A 15 -10.05 -7.40 8.42
C THR A 15 -10.53 -8.84 8.31
N PHE A 16 -11.61 -9.06 7.57
CA PHE A 16 -12.24 -10.36 7.43
C PHE A 16 -12.86 -10.47 6.04
N VAL A 17 -12.47 -11.51 5.29
CA VAL A 17 -12.89 -11.75 3.91
C VAL A 17 -13.31 -13.21 3.73
N CYS A 18 -14.51 -13.45 3.23
CA CYS A 18 -15.03 -14.80 2.99
C CYS A 18 -16.08 -14.82 1.87
N ALA A 19 -16.66 -15.99 1.58
CA ALA A 19 -17.86 -16.07 0.76
C ALA A 19 -19.07 -15.47 1.52
N ASP A 20 -19.86 -14.65 0.82
CA ASP A 20 -21.00 -13.97 1.43
C ASP A 20 -22.13 -14.94 1.77
N ARG A 21 -22.62 -14.84 3.01
CA ARG A 21 -23.77 -15.61 3.52
C ARG A 21 -24.27 -15.01 4.84
N PRO A 22 -25.53 -15.28 5.23
CA PRO A 22 -26.08 -14.79 6.49
C PRO A 22 -25.25 -15.18 7.72
N GLY A 23 -25.19 -14.29 8.71
CA GLY A 23 -24.61 -14.56 10.03
C GLY A 23 -23.16 -14.09 10.23
N ILE A 24 -22.44 -13.65 9.19
CA ILE A 24 -21.03 -13.22 9.30
C ILE A 24 -20.87 -12.09 10.32
N VAL A 25 -21.60 -10.99 10.14
CA VAL A 25 -21.51 -9.80 11.01
C VAL A 25 -21.84 -10.14 12.45
N HIS A 26 -22.88 -10.95 12.68
CA HIS A 26 -23.26 -11.39 14.02
C HIS A 26 -22.17 -12.24 14.68
N ALA A 27 -21.58 -13.19 13.97
CA ALA A 27 -20.53 -14.04 14.50
C ALA A 27 -19.25 -13.24 14.84
N VAL A 28 -18.82 -12.35 13.94
CA VAL A 28 -17.64 -11.50 14.15
C VAL A 28 -17.85 -10.54 15.31
N SER A 29 -18.97 -9.82 15.35
CA SER A 29 -19.29 -8.92 16.46
C SER A 29 -19.44 -9.67 17.79
N GLY A 30 -20.03 -10.87 17.78
CA GLY A 30 -20.14 -11.73 18.95
C GLY A 30 -18.78 -12.15 19.50
N ALA A 31 -17.83 -12.51 18.64
CA ALA A 31 -16.45 -12.83 19.04
C ALA A 31 -15.73 -11.61 19.64
N ILE A 32 -15.96 -10.41 19.09
CA ILE A 32 -15.42 -9.16 19.65
C ILE A 32 -15.98 -8.89 21.04
N VAL A 33 -17.30 -9.03 21.23
CA VAL A 33 -17.95 -8.87 22.54
C VAL A 33 -17.43 -9.91 23.53
N ALA A 34 -17.23 -11.16 23.11
CA ALA A 34 -16.66 -12.20 23.97
C ALA A 34 -15.24 -11.88 24.44
N ALA A 35 -14.47 -11.12 23.66
CA ALA A 35 -13.17 -10.59 24.03
C ALA A 35 -13.26 -9.25 24.82
N GLY A 36 -14.45 -8.82 25.22
CA GLY A 36 -14.67 -7.54 25.91
C GLY A 36 -14.39 -6.32 25.04
N GLY A 37 -14.45 -6.46 23.71
CA GLY A 37 -14.16 -5.39 22.77
C GLY A 37 -15.37 -4.50 22.45
N ASN A 38 -15.07 -3.23 22.16
CA ASN A 38 -15.99 -2.21 21.67
C ASN A 38 -15.60 -1.81 20.24
N ILE A 39 -16.53 -1.86 19.30
CA ILE A 39 -16.28 -1.51 17.90
C ILE A 39 -16.34 0.00 17.73
N THR A 40 -15.24 0.64 17.33
CA THR A 40 -15.14 2.09 17.14
C THR A 40 -15.29 2.51 15.67
N GLU A 41 -14.98 1.61 14.72
CA GLU A 41 -15.21 1.80 13.29
C GLU A 41 -15.70 0.48 12.71
N SER A 42 -16.70 0.52 11.82
CA SER A 42 -17.23 -0.66 11.15
C SER A 42 -17.59 -0.34 9.70
N GLN A 43 -16.93 -1.03 8.77
CA GLN A 43 -17.23 -0.94 7.34
C GLN A 43 -17.34 -2.35 6.76
N GLN A 44 -18.36 -2.60 5.95
CA GLN A 44 -18.57 -3.87 5.27
C GLN A 44 -18.98 -3.66 3.82
N PHE A 45 -18.73 -4.67 2.99
CA PHE A 45 -19.13 -4.69 1.59
C PHE A 45 -19.39 -6.12 1.12
N SER A 46 -20.50 -6.33 0.42
CA SER A 46 -20.80 -7.57 -0.30
C SER A 46 -20.61 -7.33 -1.80
N SER A 47 -19.73 -8.11 -2.42
CA SER A 47 -19.50 -8.09 -3.86
C SER A 47 -20.49 -9.02 -4.55
N GLU A 48 -21.47 -8.47 -5.26
CA GLU A 48 -22.40 -9.28 -6.08
C GLU A 48 -21.68 -10.01 -7.22
N ASP A 49 -20.61 -9.41 -7.75
CA ASP A 49 -19.84 -9.97 -8.86
C ASP A 49 -19.05 -11.23 -8.47
N THR A 50 -18.49 -11.26 -7.26
CA THR A 50 -17.62 -12.36 -6.80
C THR A 50 -18.28 -13.23 -5.74
N GLY A 51 -19.44 -12.83 -5.20
CA GLY A 51 -20.11 -13.49 -4.10
C GLY A 51 -19.30 -13.46 -2.80
N ARG A 52 -18.37 -12.51 -2.65
CA ARG A 52 -17.49 -12.36 -1.48
C ARG A 52 -17.97 -11.24 -0.56
N PHE A 53 -17.72 -11.41 0.73
CA PHE A 53 -17.97 -10.44 1.78
C PHE A 53 -16.66 -9.91 2.35
N PHE A 54 -16.61 -8.61 2.60
CA PHE A 54 -15.45 -7.89 3.11
C PHE A 54 -15.86 -7.08 4.34
N LEU A 55 -15.04 -7.11 5.37
CA LEU A 55 -15.27 -6.38 6.61
C LEU A 55 -13.95 -5.80 7.12
N ARG A 56 -14.01 -4.55 7.59
CA ARG A 56 -12.95 -3.91 8.36
C ARG A 56 -13.55 -3.30 9.61
N LEU A 57 -13.01 -3.68 10.76
CA LEU A 57 -13.40 -3.14 12.06
C LEU A 57 -12.20 -2.48 12.74
N GLN A 58 -12.43 -1.40 13.47
CA GLN A 58 -11.54 -0.99 14.56
C GLN A 58 -12.20 -1.30 15.90
N VAL A 59 -11.42 -1.83 16.84
CA VAL A 59 -11.92 -2.38 18.11
C VAL A 59 -11.03 -1.94 19.25
N GLU A 60 -11.59 -1.25 20.24
CA GLU A 60 -10.94 -1.04 21.54
C GLU A 60 -11.23 -2.25 22.43
N SER A 61 -10.21 -2.85 23.03
CA SER A 61 -10.40 -4.00 23.91
C SER A 61 -9.28 -4.12 24.94
N PRO A 62 -9.58 -4.57 26.17
CA PRO A 62 -8.55 -4.93 27.15
C PRO A 62 -7.86 -6.26 26.80
N ALA A 63 -8.37 -7.02 25.83
CA ALA A 63 -7.78 -8.28 25.41
C ALA A 63 -6.48 -8.06 24.63
N THR A 64 -5.54 -8.97 24.86
CA THR A 64 -4.32 -9.11 24.04
C THR A 64 -4.67 -9.58 22.62
N ALA A 65 -3.74 -9.39 21.67
CA ALA A 65 -3.87 -9.91 20.31
C ALA A 65 -4.16 -11.42 20.30
N GLN A 66 -3.50 -12.20 21.17
CA GLN A 66 -3.68 -13.64 21.27
C GLN A 66 -5.07 -14.02 21.76
N GLN A 67 -5.65 -13.27 22.69
CA GLN A 67 -7.00 -13.51 23.20
C GLN A 67 -8.05 -13.16 22.14
N LEU A 68 -7.94 -12.00 21.48
CA LEU A 68 -8.82 -11.64 20.37
C LEU A 68 -8.75 -12.66 19.24
N ALA A 69 -7.54 -13.09 18.88
CA ALA A 69 -7.31 -14.12 17.88
C ALA A 69 -7.95 -15.46 18.27
N ALA A 70 -7.87 -15.86 19.54
CA ALA A 70 -8.49 -17.10 20.02
C ALA A 70 -10.03 -17.06 19.92
N HIS A 71 -10.66 -15.90 20.12
CA HIS A 71 -12.11 -15.73 19.90
C HIS A 71 -12.49 -15.65 18.42
N MET A 72 -11.62 -15.09 17.57
CA MET A 72 -11.88 -14.94 16.14
C MET A 72 -11.64 -16.22 15.33
N ALA A 73 -10.65 -17.03 15.70
CA ALA A 73 -10.26 -18.22 14.92
C ALA A 73 -11.41 -19.22 14.68
N PRO A 74 -12.28 -19.55 15.66
CA PRO A 74 -13.46 -20.40 15.41
C PRO A 74 -14.46 -19.79 14.43
N VAL A 75 -14.64 -18.46 14.47
CA VAL A 75 -15.50 -17.73 13.54
C VAL A 75 -14.89 -17.79 12.14
N ALA A 76 -13.61 -17.46 11.99
CA ALA A 76 -12.90 -17.54 10.72
C ALA A 76 -12.98 -18.95 10.12
N GLY A 77 -12.75 -20.00 10.91
CA GLY A 77 -12.88 -21.38 10.46
C GLY A 77 -14.30 -21.78 10.04
N THR A 78 -15.33 -21.24 10.73
CA THR A 78 -16.74 -21.47 10.34
C THR A 78 -17.03 -20.93 8.94
N PHE A 79 -16.50 -19.76 8.61
CA PHE A 79 -16.73 -19.05 7.34
C PHE A 79 -15.66 -19.28 6.28
N ASP A 80 -14.65 -20.11 6.54
CA ASP A 80 -13.48 -20.28 5.69
C ASP A 80 -12.87 -18.92 5.30
N ALA A 81 -12.70 -18.06 6.30
CA ALA A 81 -12.34 -16.67 6.11
C ALA A 81 -10.84 -16.43 6.16
N GLU A 82 -10.37 -15.61 5.24
CA GLU A 82 -9.09 -14.90 5.38
C GLU A 82 -9.30 -13.73 6.33
N TRP A 83 -8.46 -13.62 7.35
CA TRP A 83 -8.58 -12.54 8.33
C TRP A 83 -7.21 -12.09 8.83
N HIS A 84 -7.14 -10.83 9.23
CA HIS A 84 -5.93 -10.22 9.77
C HIS A 84 -6.29 -9.37 10.98
N LEU A 85 -5.46 -9.44 12.03
CA LEU A 85 -5.59 -8.63 13.23
C LEU A 85 -4.29 -7.87 13.45
N ASP A 86 -4.39 -6.55 13.57
CA ASP A 86 -3.27 -5.67 13.85
C ASP A 86 -3.64 -4.59 14.86
N ARG A 87 -2.65 -3.79 15.27
CA ARG A 87 -2.84 -2.61 16.09
C ARG A 87 -3.04 -1.37 15.22
N VAL A 88 -4.05 -0.58 15.54
CA VAL A 88 -4.31 0.70 14.86
C VAL A 88 -3.09 1.62 15.01
N GLY A 89 -2.63 2.17 13.89
CA GLY A 89 -1.53 3.14 13.84
C GLY A 89 -0.13 2.55 13.99
N ARG A 90 0.03 1.23 14.06
CA ARG A 90 1.36 0.60 13.99
C ARG A 90 1.99 0.91 12.62
N PRO A 91 3.23 1.42 12.57
CA PRO A 91 3.89 1.64 11.29
C PRO A 91 4.09 0.34 10.51
N ALA A 92 3.68 0.32 9.25
CA ALA A 92 3.95 -0.80 8.35
C ALA A 92 5.39 -0.75 7.85
N ARG A 93 6.14 -1.83 8.04
CA ARG A 93 7.56 -1.91 7.64
C ARG A 93 7.65 -1.96 6.12
N THR A 94 8.26 -0.94 5.53
CA THR A 94 8.14 -0.63 4.09
C THR A 94 9.49 -0.49 3.42
N LEU A 95 9.78 -1.35 2.45
CA LEU A 95 10.95 -1.23 1.58
C LEU A 95 10.62 -0.33 0.40
N VAL A 96 11.45 0.66 0.10
CA VAL A 96 11.23 1.56 -1.05
C VAL A 96 12.27 1.29 -2.13
N LEU A 97 11.81 0.98 -3.34
CA LEU A 97 12.63 0.82 -4.54
C LEU A 97 12.58 2.10 -5.37
N VAL A 98 13.75 2.57 -5.82
CA VAL A 98 13.86 3.84 -6.56
C VAL A 98 14.81 3.78 -7.75
N SER A 99 14.57 4.65 -8.72
CA SER A 99 15.53 4.95 -9.80
C SER A 99 16.13 6.35 -9.59
N THR A 100 15.90 7.30 -10.49
CA THR A 100 16.51 8.64 -10.42
C THR A 100 15.52 9.75 -10.05
N ALA A 101 14.22 9.53 -10.21
CA ALA A 101 13.20 10.51 -9.91
C ALA A 101 12.89 10.51 -8.39
N GLY A 102 13.19 11.62 -7.72
CA GLY A 102 13.16 11.68 -6.25
C GLY A 102 11.83 12.12 -5.62
N HIS A 103 10.84 12.57 -6.41
CA HIS A 103 9.62 13.21 -5.90
C HIS A 103 8.78 12.29 -5.00
N CYS A 104 8.49 11.06 -5.46
CA CYS A 104 7.76 10.08 -4.66
C CYS A 104 8.52 9.66 -3.39
N LEU A 105 9.83 9.40 -3.50
CA LEU A 105 10.65 9.05 -2.33
C LEU A 105 10.66 10.18 -1.30
N ASN A 106 10.84 11.43 -1.74
CA ASN A 106 10.85 12.58 -0.86
C ASN A 106 9.51 12.75 -0.12
N ASP A 107 8.38 12.62 -0.82
CA ASP A 107 7.05 12.75 -0.20
C ASP A 107 6.80 11.64 0.84
N LEU A 108 7.17 10.38 0.54
CA LEU A 108 7.07 9.26 1.48
C LEU A 108 7.94 9.49 2.72
N LEU A 109 9.22 9.84 2.54
CA LEU A 109 10.15 10.09 3.65
C LEU A 109 9.70 11.26 4.52
N PHE A 110 9.27 12.38 3.90
CA PHE A 110 8.76 13.54 4.61
C PHE A 110 7.53 13.20 5.47
N ARG A 111 6.58 12.46 4.90
CA ARG A 111 5.34 12.10 5.61
C ARG A 111 5.55 11.07 6.71
N GLN A 112 6.45 10.12 6.52
CA GLN A 112 6.90 9.25 7.59
C GLN A 112 7.53 10.08 8.71
N HIS A 113 8.52 10.92 8.39
CA HIS A 113 9.27 11.70 9.38
C HIS A 113 8.36 12.64 10.19
N SER A 114 7.32 13.19 9.55
CA SER A 114 6.33 14.07 10.20
C SER A 114 5.18 13.32 10.90
N GLY A 115 5.18 11.98 10.89
CA GLY A 115 4.12 11.16 11.51
C GLY A 115 2.78 11.18 10.76
N GLN A 116 2.76 11.64 9.51
CA GLN A 116 1.54 11.74 8.67
C GLN A 116 1.25 10.48 7.86
N LEU A 117 2.19 9.53 7.83
CA LEU A 117 2.08 8.26 7.13
C LEU A 117 2.60 7.16 8.06
N PRO A 118 1.76 6.19 8.47
CA PRO A 118 2.15 5.16 9.43
C PRO A 118 2.96 4.06 8.71
N ILE A 119 4.16 4.41 8.26
CA ILE A 119 5.14 3.46 7.71
C ILE A 119 6.49 3.67 8.38
N GLU A 120 7.30 2.61 8.36
CA GLU A 120 8.71 2.65 8.73
C GLU A 120 9.52 2.21 7.52
N ILE A 121 10.42 3.04 7.01
CA ILE A 121 11.31 2.71 5.91
C ILE A 121 12.70 2.39 6.49
N PRO A 122 13.03 1.09 6.71
CA PRO A 122 14.33 0.69 7.22
C PRO A 122 15.44 0.74 6.15
N LEU A 123 15.07 0.68 4.86
CA LEU A 123 16.00 0.64 3.75
C LEU A 123 15.37 1.23 2.48
N VAL A 124 16.16 1.97 1.72
CA VAL A 124 15.88 2.33 0.31
C VAL A 124 16.85 1.59 -0.59
N LEU A 125 16.33 0.88 -1.60
CA LEU A 125 17.15 0.22 -2.63
C LEU A 125 17.04 0.96 -3.95
N GLY A 126 18.18 1.37 -4.50
CA GLY A 126 18.25 2.10 -5.77
C GLY A 126 19.04 1.36 -6.84
N ASN A 127 18.55 1.35 -8.08
CA ASN A 127 19.37 0.94 -9.23
C ASN A 127 20.33 2.04 -9.72
N HIS A 128 20.26 3.22 -9.09
CA HIS A 128 21.20 4.35 -9.22
C HIS A 128 21.47 4.93 -7.83
N ALA A 129 22.65 5.52 -7.61
CA ALA A 129 23.01 6.19 -6.35
C ALA A 129 22.42 7.61 -6.21
N THR A 130 21.66 8.10 -7.20
CA THR A 130 21.21 9.49 -7.31
C THR A 130 20.45 10.00 -6.07
N LEU A 131 19.73 9.12 -5.38
CA LEU A 131 18.86 9.48 -4.26
C LEU A 131 19.44 9.12 -2.89
N GLU A 132 20.71 8.68 -2.83
CA GLU A 132 21.40 8.33 -1.57
C GLU A 132 21.42 9.50 -0.59
N GLY A 133 21.78 10.71 -1.06
CA GLY A 133 21.80 11.91 -0.23
C GLY A 133 20.41 12.30 0.30
N LEU A 134 19.35 12.03 -0.45
CA LEU A 134 17.97 12.30 -0.02
C LEU A 134 17.54 11.34 1.10
N ALA A 135 17.80 10.04 0.95
CA ALA A 135 17.51 9.06 1.99
C ALA A 135 18.34 9.36 3.27
N GLY A 136 19.63 9.66 3.10
CA GLY A 136 20.53 10.02 4.20
C GLY A 136 20.09 11.28 4.95
N PHE A 137 19.51 12.28 4.27
CA PHE A 137 18.97 13.48 4.93
C PHE A 137 17.86 13.14 5.95
N TYR A 138 17.03 12.13 5.67
CA TYR A 138 16.00 11.64 6.59
C TYR A 138 16.49 10.52 7.52
N GLY A 139 17.80 10.21 7.52
CA GLY A 139 18.40 9.17 8.35
C GLY A 139 18.06 7.74 7.93
N VAL A 140 17.63 7.53 6.69
CA VAL A 140 17.26 6.21 6.17
C VAL A 140 18.44 5.60 5.39
N PRO A 141 18.87 4.36 5.71
CA PRO A 141 19.89 3.65 4.95
C PRO A 141 19.54 3.53 3.46
N PHE A 142 20.56 3.65 2.61
CA PHE A 142 20.42 3.52 1.16
C PHE A 142 21.43 2.48 0.63
N GLU A 143 20.94 1.56 -0.20
CA GLU A 143 21.78 0.61 -0.91
C GLU A 143 21.67 0.81 -2.42
N HIS A 144 22.80 1.06 -3.06
CA HIS A 144 22.89 1.15 -4.52
C HIS A 144 23.35 -0.17 -5.13
N ARG A 145 22.60 -0.69 -6.10
CA ARG A 145 22.99 -1.84 -6.93
C ARG A 145 22.60 -1.60 -8.38
N ALA A 146 23.59 -1.39 -9.24
CA ALA A 146 23.34 -1.16 -10.66
C ALA A 146 22.66 -2.38 -11.33
N VAL A 147 21.68 -2.11 -12.18
CA VAL A 147 20.99 -3.12 -13.00
C VAL A 147 21.29 -2.83 -14.46
N THR A 148 22.28 -3.54 -15.01
CA THR A 148 22.82 -3.32 -16.37
C THR A 148 22.73 -4.55 -17.27
N SER A 149 22.41 -5.71 -16.71
CA SER A 149 22.31 -7.00 -17.40
C SER A 149 21.28 -7.90 -16.70
N PRO A 150 20.78 -8.98 -17.36
CA PRO A 150 19.90 -9.95 -16.71
C PRO A 150 20.45 -10.53 -15.41
N GLU A 151 21.77 -10.77 -15.33
CA GLU A 151 22.43 -11.32 -14.13
C GLU A 151 22.42 -10.31 -12.98
N THR A 152 22.75 -9.05 -13.26
CA THR A 152 22.69 -7.99 -12.23
C THR A 152 21.26 -7.68 -11.81
N LYS A 153 20.27 -7.85 -12.71
CA LYS A 153 18.84 -7.76 -12.37
C LYS A 153 18.45 -8.88 -11.40
N ALA A 154 18.80 -10.12 -11.70
CA ALA A 154 18.52 -11.24 -10.81
C ALA A 154 19.17 -11.02 -9.43
N ALA A 155 20.43 -10.55 -9.39
CA ALA A 155 21.10 -10.23 -8.12
C ALA A 155 20.43 -9.07 -7.35
N PHE A 156 19.89 -8.06 -8.04
CA PHE A 156 19.12 -6.99 -7.42
C PHE A 156 17.83 -7.53 -6.80
N GLU A 157 17.07 -8.35 -7.54
CA GLU A 157 15.81 -8.93 -7.07
C GLU A 157 16.02 -9.90 -5.89
N GLU A 158 17.11 -10.67 -5.89
CA GLU A 158 17.51 -11.46 -4.72
C GLU A 158 17.82 -10.58 -3.50
N ARG A 159 18.50 -9.44 -3.68
CA ARG A 159 18.71 -8.49 -2.57
C ARG A 159 17.40 -7.91 -2.06
N VAL A 160 16.45 -7.59 -2.94
CA VAL A 160 15.11 -7.11 -2.54
C VAL A 160 14.47 -8.13 -1.60
N MET A 161 14.49 -9.41 -1.96
CA MET A 161 13.91 -10.46 -1.11
C MET A 161 14.69 -10.68 0.18
N ALA A 162 16.02 -10.62 0.14
CA ALA A 162 16.84 -10.66 1.35
C ALA A 162 16.53 -9.48 2.29
N ALA A 163 16.27 -8.28 1.76
CA ALA A 163 15.88 -7.11 2.56
C ALA A 163 14.47 -7.29 3.15
N VAL A 164 13.57 -7.93 2.40
CA VAL A 164 12.23 -8.26 2.89
C VAL A 164 12.30 -9.16 4.12
N GLU A 165 13.17 -10.16 4.09
CA GLU A 165 13.38 -11.10 5.21
C GLU A 165 14.17 -10.45 6.36
N GLU A 166 15.26 -9.74 6.06
CA GLU A 166 16.12 -9.07 7.05
C GLU A 166 15.38 -8.03 7.89
N HIS A 167 14.46 -7.31 7.26
CA HIS A 167 13.75 -6.20 7.88
C HIS A 167 12.27 -6.48 8.11
N ASP A 168 11.79 -7.72 8.04
CA ASP A 168 10.37 -8.06 8.25
C ASP A 168 9.42 -7.15 7.46
N ILE A 169 9.71 -6.96 6.16
CA ILE A 169 8.98 -6.01 5.32
C ILE A 169 7.57 -6.53 5.01
N GLU A 170 6.61 -5.64 5.20
CA GLU A 170 5.18 -5.89 4.96
C GLU A 170 4.72 -5.31 3.62
N LEU A 171 5.41 -4.26 3.16
CA LEU A 171 5.11 -3.55 1.92
C LEU A 171 6.38 -3.19 1.15
N VAL A 172 6.41 -3.48 -0.14
CA VAL A 172 7.40 -2.94 -1.08
C VAL A 172 6.76 -1.82 -1.90
N VAL A 173 7.40 -0.66 -1.98
CA VAL A 173 6.90 0.49 -2.75
C VAL A 173 7.86 0.80 -3.90
N LEU A 174 7.35 0.75 -5.13
CA LEU A 174 8.07 1.17 -6.33
C LEU A 174 7.86 2.67 -6.52
N ALA A 175 8.66 3.49 -5.82
CA ALA A 175 8.60 4.94 -5.89
C ALA A 175 9.27 5.44 -7.17
N ARG A 176 8.56 5.29 -8.30
CA ARG A 176 9.08 5.52 -9.66
C ARG A 176 10.34 4.71 -9.97
N TYR A 177 10.34 3.46 -9.52
CA TYR A 177 11.32 2.46 -9.94
C TYR A 177 11.05 2.06 -11.41
N MET A 178 12.04 2.23 -12.28
CA MET A 178 11.85 2.13 -13.73
C MET A 178 12.21 0.76 -14.32
N GLN A 179 12.75 -0.16 -13.51
CA GLN A 179 13.00 -1.54 -13.97
C GLN A 179 11.74 -2.38 -13.82
N ILE A 180 11.40 -3.13 -14.87
CA ILE A 180 10.33 -4.12 -14.83
C ILE A 180 10.75 -5.23 -13.87
N LEU A 181 9.93 -5.57 -12.88
CA LEU A 181 10.19 -6.72 -12.00
C LEU A 181 10.01 -8.04 -12.76
N SER A 182 10.77 -9.08 -12.42
CA SER A 182 10.54 -10.41 -12.96
C SER A 182 9.20 -10.98 -12.49
N PRO A 183 8.56 -11.88 -13.28
CA PRO A 183 7.36 -12.57 -12.84
C PRO A 183 7.51 -13.29 -11.50
N ALA A 184 8.68 -13.87 -11.23
CA ALA A 184 8.97 -14.56 -9.97
C ALA A 184 8.97 -13.59 -8.78
N LEU A 185 9.56 -12.40 -8.93
CA LEU A 185 9.51 -11.39 -7.88
C LEU A 185 8.08 -10.84 -7.68
N CYS A 186 7.33 -10.63 -8.77
CA CYS A 186 5.91 -10.23 -8.68
C CYS A 186 5.08 -11.24 -7.89
N GLU A 187 5.30 -12.54 -8.10
CA GLU A 187 4.61 -13.61 -7.37
C GLU A 187 4.96 -13.61 -5.87
N ARG A 188 6.25 -13.49 -5.52
CA ARG A 188 6.71 -13.42 -4.11
C ARG A 188 6.18 -12.18 -3.38
N LEU A 189 5.94 -11.09 -4.10
CA LEU A 189 5.42 -9.83 -3.58
C LEU A 189 3.92 -9.63 -3.84
N ALA A 190 3.20 -10.67 -4.26
CA ALA A 190 1.78 -10.57 -4.57
C ALA A 190 1.00 -9.98 -3.39
N GLY A 191 0.22 -8.92 -3.67
CA GLY A 191 -0.54 -8.19 -2.66
C GLY A 191 0.26 -7.34 -1.67
N ARG A 192 1.58 -7.26 -1.83
CA ARG A 192 2.49 -6.53 -0.93
C ARG A 192 3.51 -5.68 -1.68
N ALA A 193 3.28 -5.41 -2.96
CA ALA A 193 4.05 -4.44 -3.74
C ALA A 193 3.12 -3.42 -4.40
N ILE A 194 3.35 -2.13 -4.13
CA ILE A 194 2.59 -1.02 -4.71
C ILE A 194 3.48 -0.25 -5.69
N ASN A 195 2.96 -0.02 -6.90
CA ASN A 195 3.59 0.81 -7.91
C ASN A 195 2.79 2.09 -8.18
N ILE A 196 3.47 3.11 -8.69
CA ILE A 196 2.85 4.34 -9.20
C ILE A 196 3.11 4.47 -10.69
N HIS A 197 2.02 4.54 -11.45
CA HIS A 197 2.04 4.82 -12.88
C HIS A 197 1.58 6.27 -13.12
N HIS A 198 2.31 6.99 -13.96
CA HIS A 198 2.18 8.44 -14.23
C HIS A 198 1.02 8.81 -15.18
N SER A 199 0.20 7.83 -15.54
CA SER A 199 -0.91 7.97 -16.46
C SER A 199 -2.18 7.48 -15.78
N PHE A 200 -3.30 8.11 -16.11
CA PHE A 200 -4.61 7.57 -15.80
C PHE A 200 -4.83 6.36 -16.72
N LEU A 201 -4.52 5.16 -16.22
CA LEU A 201 -4.74 3.92 -16.97
C LEU A 201 -6.22 3.83 -17.39
N PRO A 202 -6.53 3.46 -18.66
CA PRO A 202 -5.64 2.87 -19.67
C PRO A 202 -4.90 3.86 -20.62
N GLY A 203 -4.69 5.13 -20.25
CA GLY A 203 -4.04 6.15 -21.08
C GLY A 203 -2.51 6.00 -21.31
N PHE A 204 -1.96 6.82 -22.22
CA PHE A 204 -0.55 6.91 -22.70
C PHE A 204 0.46 5.89 -22.15
N LYS A 205 0.67 4.79 -22.88
CA LYS A 205 1.74 3.82 -22.61
C LYS A 205 3.09 4.29 -23.18
N GLY A 206 4.19 3.80 -22.61
CA GLY A 206 5.55 4.00 -23.14
C GLY A 206 6.29 5.24 -22.63
N ALA A 207 7.37 5.63 -23.31
CA ALA A 207 8.28 6.68 -22.84
C ALA A 207 7.69 8.09 -22.97
N ASN A 208 8.10 8.99 -22.08
CA ASN A 208 7.74 10.42 -22.08
C ASN A 208 6.23 10.73 -22.13
N PRO A 209 5.44 10.15 -21.22
CA PRO A 209 3.98 10.32 -21.15
C PRO A 209 3.52 11.78 -21.18
N TYR A 210 4.16 12.67 -20.42
CA TYR A 210 3.78 14.07 -20.35
C TYR A 210 4.06 14.84 -21.65
N LYS A 211 5.06 14.42 -22.44
CA LYS A 211 5.27 14.98 -23.78
C LYS A 211 4.15 14.53 -24.72
N GLN A 212 3.71 13.28 -24.63
CA GLN A 212 2.58 12.77 -25.41
C GLN A 212 1.28 13.50 -25.02
N ALA A 213 1.04 13.67 -23.72
CA ALA A 213 -0.10 14.40 -23.18
C ALA A 213 -0.12 15.87 -23.65
N HIS A 214 1.03 16.56 -23.60
CA HIS A 214 1.18 17.91 -24.12
C HIS A 214 0.86 17.97 -25.62
N ALA A 215 1.49 17.12 -26.43
CA ALA A 215 1.30 17.08 -27.88
C ALA A 215 -0.16 16.77 -28.26
N ARG A 216 -0.84 15.94 -27.47
CA ARG A 216 -2.26 15.60 -27.67
C ARG A 216 -3.22 16.70 -27.20
N GLY A 217 -2.74 17.67 -26.42
CA GLY A 217 -3.51 18.80 -25.92
C GLY A 217 -4.52 18.43 -24.83
N VAL A 218 -4.22 17.41 -24.01
CA VAL A 218 -5.13 16.91 -22.97
C VAL A 218 -5.52 18.00 -21.98
N LYS A 219 -6.66 17.81 -21.31
CA LYS A 219 -7.16 18.72 -20.26
C LYS A 219 -7.11 18.12 -18.86
N LEU A 220 -6.69 16.86 -18.77
CA LEU A 220 -6.48 16.12 -17.55
C LEU A 220 -5.19 15.32 -17.70
N ILE A 221 -4.40 15.31 -16.64
CA ILE A 221 -3.36 14.31 -16.40
C ILE A 221 -3.65 13.67 -15.05
N GLY A 222 -3.08 12.51 -14.77
CA GLY A 222 -3.34 11.80 -13.53
C GLY A 222 -2.32 10.72 -13.27
N ALA A 223 -2.48 10.05 -12.14
CA ALA A 223 -1.65 8.94 -11.75
C ALA A 223 -2.52 7.81 -11.20
N THR A 224 -2.01 6.59 -11.31
CA THR A 224 -2.66 5.38 -10.80
C THR A 224 -1.68 4.62 -9.90
N ALA A 225 -2.05 4.44 -8.64
CA ALA A 225 -1.38 3.51 -7.75
C ALA A 225 -2.08 2.16 -7.76
N HIS A 226 -1.32 1.08 -7.89
CA HIS A 226 -1.86 -0.27 -8.02
C HIS A 226 -0.92 -1.31 -7.41
N PHE A 227 -1.45 -2.49 -7.08
CA PHE A 227 -0.60 -3.62 -6.73
C PHE A 227 0.18 -4.11 -7.95
N VAL A 228 1.41 -4.55 -7.75
CA VAL A 228 2.25 -5.11 -8.82
C VAL A 228 1.81 -6.55 -9.11
N THR A 229 1.73 -6.87 -10.40
CA THR A 229 1.50 -8.23 -10.92
C THR A 229 2.50 -8.51 -12.04
N ALA A 230 2.50 -9.73 -12.59
CA ALA A 230 3.32 -10.06 -13.75
C ALA A 230 2.90 -9.30 -15.03
N ASP A 231 1.62 -8.87 -15.10
CA ASP A 231 1.11 -8.04 -16.18
C ASP A 231 1.49 -6.57 -15.92
N LEU A 232 2.40 -6.04 -16.75
CA LEU A 232 2.97 -4.71 -16.57
C LEU A 232 1.88 -3.61 -16.54
N ASP A 233 1.84 -2.85 -15.46
CA ASP A 233 0.88 -1.75 -15.21
C ASP A 233 -0.61 -2.18 -15.23
N GLU A 234 -0.92 -3.46 -14.97
CA GLU A 234 -2.30 -3.99 -15.05
C GLU A 234 -2.81 -4.66 -13.77
N GLY A 235 -2.10 -4.48 -12.66
CA GLY A 235 -2.52 -5.02 -11.37
C GLY A 235 -3.71 -4.28 -10.75
N PRO A 236 -4.31 -4.83 -9.66
CA PRO A 236 -5.46 -4.23 -9.01
C PRO A 236 -5.20 -2.78 -8.57
N ILE A 237 -6.01 -1.86 -9.09
CA ILE A 237 -5.93 -0.42 -8.81
C ILE A 237 -6.35 -0.15 -7.38
N ILE A 238 -5.51 0.59 -6.63
CA ILE A 238 -5.77 1.03 -5.25
C ILE A 238 -6.29 2.47 -5.24
N GLU A 239 -5.64 3.34 -6.03
CA GLU A 239 -5.96 4.77 -6.06
C GLU A 239 -5.74 5.39 -7.43
N GLN A 240 -6.57 6.37 -7.78
CA GLN A 240 -6.36 7.20 -8.97
C GLN A 240 -6.75 8.65 -8.68
N ASN A 241 -5.84 9.58 -8.99
CA ASN A 241 -6.15 11.00 -8.98
C ASN A 241 -5.88 11.64 -10.34
N VAL A 242 -6.62 12.70 -10.62
CA VAL A 242 -6.49 13.50 -11.84
C VAL A 242 -6.46 14.98 -11.49
N ILE A 243 -5.72 15.74 -12.29
CA ILE A 243 -5.63 17.18 -12.19
C ILE A 243 -5.83 17.82 -13.57
N ARG A 244 -6.53 18.97 -13.56
CA ARG A 244 -6.80 19.73 -14.77
C ARG A 244 -5.55 20.47 -15.23
N VAL A 245 -5.31 20.42 -16.53
CA VAL A 245 -4.26 21.17 -17.22
C VAL A 245 -4.84 21.88 -18.43
N ASP A 246 -4.15 22.89 -18.94
CA ASP A 246 -4.61 23.67 -20.09
C ASP A 246 -3.48 23.99 -21.07
N HIS A 247 -3.82 24.72 -22.13
CA HIS A 247 -2.93 25.03 -23.24
C HIS A 247 -1.82 26.03 -22.89
N SER A 248 -1.88 26.69 -21.73
CA SER A 248 -0.84 27.61 -21.27
C SER A 248 0.38 26.88 -20.69
N ARG A 249 0.24 25.58 -20.39
CA ARG A 249 1.29 24.78 -19.76
C ARG A 249 2.23 24.17 -20.78
N SER A 250 3.52 24.39 -20.58
CA SER A 250 4.58 23.70 -21.30
C SER A 250 4.69 22.23 -20.88
N ALA A 251 5.33 21.40 -21.71
CA ALA A 251 5.60 20.00 -21.39
C ALA A 251 6.41 19.84 -20.07
N LYS A 252 7.29 20.79 -19.75
CA LYS A 252 8.07 20.77 -18.50
C LYS A 252 7.18 21.02 -17.28
N GLU A 253 6.24 21.96 -17.38
CA GLU A 253 5.27 22.20 -16.30
C GLU A 253 4.34 21.00 -16.12
N LEU A 254 3.92 20.33 -17.20
CA LEU A 254 3.12 19.10 -17.08
C LEU A 254 3.88 17.98 -16.37
N VAL A 255 5.20 17.87 -16.56
CA VAL A 255 6.02 16.91 -15.79
C VAL A 255 5.98 17.26 -14.30
N ALA A 256 6.17 18.53 -13.92
CA ALA A 256 6.14 18.94 -12.51
C ALA A 256 4.78 18.67 -11.86
N ILE A 257 3.70 19.10 -12.51
CA ILE A 257 2.32 18.84 -12.05
C ILE A 257 2.06 17.33 -11.93
N GLY A 258 2.56 16.55 -12.90
CA GLY A 258 2.47 15.11 -12.89
C GLY A 258 3.19 14.44 -11.72
N GLN A 259 4.41 14.89 -11.41
CA GLN A 259 5.19 14.41 -10.27
C GLN A 259 4.49 14.67 -8.93
N ASP A 260 3.83 15.83 -8.79
CA ASP A 260 3.03 16.13 -7.59
C ASP A 260 1.84 15.16 -7.47
N GLU A 261 1.15 14.88 -8.58
CA GLU A 261 -0.01 13.99 -8.60
C GLU A 261 0.38 12.52 -8.35
N GLU A 262 1.50 12.08 -8.90
CA GLU A 262 2.09 10.77 -8.63
C GLU A 262 2.43 10.60 -7.14
N SER A 263 3.09 11.59 -6.54
CA SER A 263 3.47 11.56 -5.12
C SER A 263 2.24 11.45 -4.22
N ARG A 264 1.23 12.29 -4.46
CA ARG A 264 -0.02 12.29 -3.70
C ARG A 264 -0.77 10.97 -3.83
N THR A 265 -0.91 10.48 -5.06
CA THR A 265 -1.61 9.22 -5.34
C THR A 265 -0.92 8.03 -4.69
N LEU A 266 0.42 7.94 -4.81
CA LEU A 266 1.19 6.87 -4.19
C LEU A 266 1.09 6.90 -2.67
N THR A 267 1.33 8.07 -2.06
CA THR A 267 1.21 8.23 -0.61
C THR A 267 -0.16 7.80 -0.10
N GLN A 268 -1.22 8.16 -0.82
CA GLN A 268 -2.57 7.82 -0.40
C GLN A 268 -2.82 6.31 -0.47
N ALA A 269 -2.34 5.64 -1.53
CA ALA A 269 -2.40 4.18 -1.64
C ALA A 269 -1.60 3.47 -0.53
N VAL A 270 -0.39 3.96 -0.23
CA VAL A 270 0.45 3.45 0.86
C VAL A 270 -0.24 3.65 2.21
N ARG A 271 -0.89 4.80 2.45
CA ARG A 271 -1.67 5.05 3.66
C ARG A 271 -2.80 4.04 3.82
N TRP A 272 -3.58 3.82 2.78
CA TRP A 272 -4.68 2.86 2.86
C TRP A 272 -4.20 1.43 3.08
N PHE A 273 -3.06 1.06 2.51
CA PHE A 273 -2.44 -0.22 2.81
C PHE A 273 -2.05 -0.32 4.28
N ALA A 274 -1.28 0.66 4.79
CA ALA A 274 -0.80 0.68 6.17
C ALA A 274 -1.93 0.77 7.22
N GLU A 275 -3.09 1.32 6.86
CA GLU A 275 -4.27 1.37 7.73
C GLU A 275 -5.21 0.16 7.56
N HIS A 276 -4.78 -0.87 6.82
CA HIS A 276 -5.54 -2.08 6.49
C HIS A 276 -6.90 -1.79 5.83
N ARG A 277 -6.94 -0.75 4.99
CA ARG A 277 -8.14 -0.29 4.29
C ARG A 277 -8.32 -0.91 2.91
N VAL A 278 -7.27 -1.54 2.36
CA VAL A 278 -7.28 -2.15 1.02
C VAL A 278 -7.45 -3.67 1.14
N LEU A 279 -8.51 -4.22 0.56
CA LEU A 279 -8.75 -5.66 0.47
C LEU A 279 -8.87 -6.08 -0.99
N GLN A 280 -8.18 -7.15 -1.39
CA GLN A 280 -8.18 -7.60 -2.79
C GLN A 280 -9.41 -8.44 -3.13
N ASP A 281 -10.03 -8.11 -4.27
CA ASP A 281 -11.13 -8.85 -4.88
C ASP A 281 -10.79 -9.25 -6.32
N GLY A 282 -10.01 -10.32 -6.46
CA GLY A 282 -9.49 -10.76 -7.75
C GLY A 282 -8.63 -9.68 -8.41
N ARG A 283 -9.13 -9.11 -9.52
CA ARG A 283 -8.43 -8.04 -10.29
C ARG A 283 -8.74 -6.62 -9.79
N ARG A 284 -9.48 -6.48 -8.69
CA ARG A 284 -9.93 -5.19 -8.14
C ARG A 284 -9.57 -5.09 -6.66
N THR A 285 -9.79 -3.92 -6.07
CA THR A 285 -9.68 -3.73 -4.62
C THR A 285 -10.95 -3.12 -4.04
N ILE A 286 -11.29 -3.52 -2.83
CA ILE A 286 -12.23 -2.82 -1.96
C ILE A 286 -11.41 -1.90 -1.06
N VAL A 287 -11.75 -0.61 -1.04
CA VAL A 287 -11.06 0.41 -0.22
C VAL A 287 -12.03 1.05 0.75
N PHE A 288 -11.85 0.79 2.04
CA PHE A 288 -12.66 1.35 3.13
C PHE A 288 -12.13 2.72 3.56
N ARG A 289 -12.85 3.81 3.25
CA ARG A 289 -12.40 5.20 3.42
C ARG A 289 -12.73 5.78 4.79
#